data_AF-A0A8S3ZD18-F1
#
_entry.id   AF-A0A8S3ZD18-F1
#
_cell.length_a   1.000
_cell.length_b   1.000
_cell.length_c   1.000
_cell.angle_alpha   90.00
_cell.angle_beta   90.00
_cell.angle_gamma   90.00
#
_symmetry.space_group_name_H-M   'P 1'
#
loop_
_entity.id
_entity.type
_entity.pdbx_description
1 polymer ?
#
loop_
_entity_poly.entity_id
_entity_poly.type
_entity_poly.pdbx_seq_one_letter_code
_entity_poly.pdbx_strand_id
1 'polypeptide(L)'
;KMCECLNKHGQDWMVNRHCNGWICGLHPGFMELRSCVDLWFSSQVNENRTRNYFFVTMIRDPVARFISEWLHVRRGSTWKESRLYCDGRDATMQEVPFCFKYGSWKHVSFENFVNCS
;
A
#
# COMPACT_ATOMS: atom_id res chain seq x y z
N LYS A 1 -13.31 -11.31 0.80
CA LYS A 1 -14.06 -11.49 -0.46
C LYS A 1 -13.60 -10.41 -1.43
N MET A 2 -13.34 -10.80 -2.67
CA MET A 2 -12.98 -9.89 -3.76
C MET A 2 -14.26 -9.51 -4.50
N CYS A 3 -14.35 -8.27 -4.97
CA CYS A 3 -15.48 -7.73 -5.71
C CYS A 3 -15.09 -7.57 -7.18
N GLU A 4 -16.06 -7.69 -8.08
CA GLU A 4 -15.85 -7.36 -9.49
C GLU A 4 -16.28 -5.92 -9.73
N CYS A 5 -15.34 -5.09 -10.19
CA CYS A 5 -15.53 -3.65 -10.36
C CYS A 5 -15.38 -3.29 -11.84
N LEU A 6 -16.33 -3.79 -12.63
CA LEU A 6 -16.31 -3.72 -14.09
C LEU A 6 -17.24 -2.63 -14.61
N ASN A 7 -16.85 -1.99 -15.71
CA ASN A 7 -17.71 -1.08 -16.45
C ASN A 7 -18.72 -1.85 -17.32
N LYS A 8 -19.57 -1.14 -18.06
CA LYS A 8 -20.56 -1.74 -18.98
C LYS A 8 -19.96 -2.63 -20.10
N HIS A 9 -18.65 -2.55 -20.32
CA HIS A 9 -17.90 -3.34 -21.30
C HIS A 9 -17.14 -4.51 -20.66
N GLY A 10 -17.33 -4.77 -19.37
CA GLY A 10 -16.64 -5.86 -18.66
C GLY A 10 -15.17 -5.57 -18.33
N GLN A 11 -14.73 -4.31 -18.36
CA GLN A 11 -13.35 -3.92 -18.05
C GLN A 11 -13.25 -3.30 -16.65
N ASP A 12 -12.17 -3.56 -15.94
CA ASP A 12 -11.86 -2.88 -14.68
C ASP A 12 -11.89 -1.36 -14.85
N TRP A 13 -12.62 -0.67 -13.97
CA TRP A 13 -12.67 0.80 -13.97
C TRP A 13 -12.18 1.42 -12.67
N MET A 14 -11.99 0.60 -11.62
CA MET A 14 -11.57 1.07 -10.30
C MET A 14 -10.47 0.18 -9.76
N VAL A 15 -9.32 0.77 -9.44
CA VAL A 15 -8.24 0.10 -8.73
C VAL A 15 -8.40 0.32 -7.23
N ASN A 16 -8.68 -0.75 -6.49
CA ASN A 16 -8.58 -0.74 -5.03
C ASN A 16 -8.37 -2.16 -4.49
N ARG A 17 -8.05 -2.25 -3.18
CA ARG A 17 -7.81 -3.52 -2.47
C ARG A 17 -8.95 -4.54 -2.64
N HIS A 18 -10.20 -4.09 -2.62
CA HIS A 18 -11.36 -4.97 -2.64
C HIS A 18 -11.73 -5.46 -4.04
N CYS A 19 -11.39 -4.69 -5.08
CA CYS A 19 -11.63 -5.06 -6.48
C CYS A 19 -10.48 -5.91 -7.05
N ASN A 20 -9.23 -5.44 -6.91
CA ASN A 20 -8.08 -6.01 -7.62
C ASN A 20 -6.98 -6.50 -6.65
N GLY A 21 -7.18 -6.37 -5.35
CA GLY A 21 -6.14 -6.66 -4.37
C GLY A 21 -5.01 -5.62 -4.40
N TRP A 22 -3.79 -6.09 -4.23
CA TRP A 22 -2.58 -5.27 -4.09
C TRP A 22 -1.73 -5.29 -5.36
N ILE A 23 -2.33 -4.92 -6.50
CA ILE A 23 -1.67 -4.99 -7.83
C ILE A 23 -0.34 -4.24 -7.91
N CYS A 24 -0.16 -3.21 -7.07
CA CYS A 24 1.04 -2.38 -7.02
C CYS A 24 1.85 -2.54 -5.73
N GLY A 25 1.61 -3.61 -4.97
CA GLY A 25 2.20 -3.83 -3.65
C GLY A 25 1.22 -3.53 -2.51
N LEU A 26 1.59 -3.97 -1.30
CA LEU A 26 0.80 -3.78 -0.09
C LEU A 26 0.82 -2.30 0.33
N HIS A 27 -0.36 -1.68 0.48
CA HIS A 27 -0.50 -0.26 0.84
C HIS A 27 0.40 0.69 0.03
N PRO A 28 0.33 0.64 -1.31
CA PRO A 28 1.26 1.36 -2.17
C PRO A 28 1.09 2.86 -2.02
N GLY A 29 2.20 3.58 -1.92
CA GLY A 29 2.22 5.03 -1.90
C GLY A 29 1.80 5.64 -3.25
N PHE A 30 1.66 6.97 -3.29
CA PHE A 30 1.28 7.69 -4.51
C PHE A 30 2.27 7.45 -5.66
N MET A 31 3.58 7.43 -5.37
CA MET A 31 4.61 7.20 -6.38
C MET A 31 4.54 5.78 -6.94
N GLU A 32 4.37 4.77 -6.07
CA GLU A 32 4.22 3.37 -6.48
C GLU A 32 3.01 3.19 -7.39
N LEU A 33 1.86 3.77 -7.01
CA LEU A 33 0.64 3.76 -7.83
C LEU A 33 0.87 4.42 -9.19
N ARG A 34 1.52 5.59 -9.24
CA ARG A 34 1.80 6.30 -10.50
C ARG A 34 2.72 5.53 -11.44
N SER A 35 3.68 4.77 -10.91
CA SER A 35 4.58 3.95 -11.73
C SER A 35 3.98 2.62 -12.19
N CYS A 36 2.94 2.12 -11.51
CA CYS A 36 2.46 0.75 -11.70
C CYS A 36 1.10 0.66 -12.41
N VAL A 37 0.14 1.52 -12.07
CA VAL A 37 -1.27 1.34 -12.47
C VAL A 37 -1.43 1.31 -14.00
N ASP A 38 -0.71 2.17 -14.72
CA ASP A 38 -0.80 2.20 -16.18
C ASP A 38 -0.24 0.95 -16.85
N LEU A 39 0.89 0.44 -16.36
CA LEU A 39 1.49 -0.81 -16.82
C LEU A 39 0.53 -1.99 -16.58
N TRP A 40 -0.13 -2.01 -15.42
CA TRP A 40 -1.10 -3.05 -15.11
C TRP A 40 -2.28 -3.01 -16.09
N PHE A 41 -2.92 -1.86 -16.32
CA PHE A 41 -4.01 -1.76 -17.28
C PHE A 41 -3.59 -2.09 -18.72
N SER A 42 -2.39 -1.66 -19.13
CA SER A 42 -1.82 -1.97 -20.44
C SER A 42 -1.49 -3.45 -20.63
N SER A 43 -1.32 -4.21 -19.54
CA SER A 43 -1.17 -5.67 -19.61
C SER A 43 -2.50 -6.42 -19.80
N GLN A 44 -3.63 -5.82 -19.42
CA GLN A 44 -4.96 -6.46 -19.48
C GLN A 44 -5.61 -6.33 -20.84
N VAL A 45 -5.48 -5.16 -21.45
CA VAL A 45 -6.08 -4.83 -22.74
C VAL A 45 -4.93 -4.64 -23.70
N ASN A 46 -4.85 -5.47 -24.74
CA ASN A 46 -3.85 -5.44 -25.83
C ASN A 46 -3.98 -4.16 -26.71
N GLU A 47 -4.22 -3.01 -26.09
CA GLU A 47 -4.48 -1.73 -26.73
C GLU A 47 -3.76 -0.63 -25.96
N ASN A 48 -2.96 0.14 -26.69
CA ASN A 48 -2.27 1.31 -26.16
C ASN A 48 -3.24 2.50 -26.13
N ARG A 49 -4.19 2.46 -25.19
CA ARG A 49 -5.16 3.55 -24.97
C ARG A 49 -4.61 4.54 -23.97
N THR A 50 -4.75 5.84 -24.27
CA THR A 50 -4.59 6.90 -23.28
C THR A 50 -5.70 6.79 -22.23
N ARG A 51 -5.33 6.68 -20.95
CA ARG A 51 -6.26 6.57 -19.82
C ARG A 51 -6.13 7.77 -18.90
N ASN A 52 -7.25 8.22 -18.36
CA ASN A 52 -7.29 9.26 -17.34
C ASN A 52 -7.42 8.61 -15.96
N TYR A 53 -6.46 8.87 -15.08
CA TYR A 53 -6.45 8.34 -13.71
C TYR A 53 -6.90 9.41 -12.72
N PHE A 54 -7.90 9.07 -11.90
CA PHE A 54 -8.39 9.92 -10.82
C PHE A 54 -8.01 9.29 -9.47
N PHE A 55 -7.04 9.88 -8.79
CA PHE A 55 -6.57 9.40 -7.48
C PHE A 55 -7.43 9.98 -6.36
N VAL A 56 -7.89 9.11 -5.46
CA VAL A 56 -8.66 9.48 -4.27
C VAL A 56 -8.04 8.82 -3.05
N THR A 57 -8.03 9.53 -1.92
CA THR A 57 -7.51 9.03 -0.64
C THR A 57 -8.32 9.53 0.54
N MET A 58 -8.08 8.96 1.71
CA MET A 58 -8.66 9.38 2.98
C MET A 58 -7.54 9.90 3.90
N ILE A 59 -7.78 11.03 4.54
CA ILE A 59 -6.89 11.65 5.54
C ILE A 59 -7.57 11.67 6.91
N ARG A 60 -6.77 11.62 7.97
CA ARG A 60 -7.22 11.58 9.37
C ARG A 60 -6.30 12.46 10.22
N ASP A 61 -6.83 12.98 11.33
CA ASP A 61 -6.04 13.64 12.37
C ASP A 61 -4.76 12.83 12.69
N PRO A 62 -3.57 13.45 12.67
CA PRO A 62 -2.30 12.74 12.75
C PRO A 62 -2.09 12.03 14.08
N VAL A 63 -2.53 12.62 15.21
CA VAL A 63 -2.36 12.03 16.55
C VAL A 63 -3.22 10.77 16.67
N ALA A 64 -4.50 10.87 16.31
CA ALA A 64 -5.41 9.74 16.32
C ALA A 64 -4.99 8.64 15.33
N ARG A 65 -4.48 9.01 14.15
CA ARG A 65 -3.94 8.07 13.16
C ARG A 65 -2.73 7.31 13.73
N PHE A 66 -1.77 8.02 14.31
CA PHE A 66 -0.54 7.43 14.86
C PHE A 66 -0.83 6.49 16.04
N ILE A 67 -1.71 6.89 16.96
CA ILE A 67 -2.15 6.02 18.07
C ILE A 67 -2.90 4.78 17.54
N SER A 68 -3.75 4.94 16.53
CA SER A 68 -4.47 3.83 15.89
C SER A 68 -3.51 2.84 15.23
N GLU A 69 -2.43 3.32 14.62
CA GLU A 69 -1.37 2.51 14.04
C GLU A 69 -0.60 1.73 15.12
N TRP A 70 -0.17 2.40 16.20
CA TRP A 70 0.44 1.74 17.35
C TRP A 70 -0.43 0.59 17.89
N LEU A 71 -1.73 0.82 18.09
CA LEU A 71 -2.65 -0.22 18.55
C LEU A 71 -2.75 -1.39 17.57
N HIS A 72 -2.62 -1.14 16.26
CA HIS A 72 -2.61 -2.18 15.24
C HIS A 72 -1.31 -2.99 15.26
N VAL A 73 -0.16 -2.30 15.36
CA VAL A 73 1.16 -2.91 15.48
C VAL A 73 1.30 -3.73 16.76
N ARG A 74 0.78 -3.22 17.88
CA ARG A 74 0.73 -3.93 19.16
C ARG A 74 -0.02 -5.26 19.08
N ARG A 75 -1.00 -5.38 18.18
CA ARG A 75 -1.72 -6.64 17.88
C ARG A 75 -1.03 -7.53 16.84
N GLY A 76 0.06 -7.04 16.24
CA GLY A 76 0.96 -7.81 15.37
C GLY A 76 0.94 -7.42 13.90
N SER A 77 0.29 -6.32 13.52
CA SER A 77 0.44 -5.78 12.17
C SER A 77 1.87 -5.27 11.95
N THR A 78 2.36 -5.41 10.72
CA THR A 78 3.72 -4.98 10.34
C THR A 78 3.78 -4.26 9.01
N TRP A 79 2.90 -4.62 8.08
CA TRP A 79 2.99 -4.23 6.66
C TRP A 79 4.39 -4.46 6.05
N LYS A 80 5.15 -5.43 6.57
CA LYS A 80 6.54 -5.71 6.17
C LYS A 80 6.73 -6.14 4.70
N GLU A 81 5.64 -6.48 4.03
CA GLU A 81 5.60 -6.84 2.60
C GLU A 81 5.35 -5.62 1.70
N SER A 82 5.30 -4.41 2.26
CA SER A 82 5.27 -3.17 1.47
C SER A 82 6.61 -2.99 0.76
N ARG A 83 6.57 -2.59 -0.51
CA ARG A 83 7.76 -2.49 -1.36
C ARG A 83 8.53 -1.19 -1.17
N LEU A 84 7.79 -0.10 -0.92
CA LEU A 84 8.34 1.26 -0.84
C LEU A 84 9.08 1.62 -2.15
N TYR A 85 8.50 1.24 -3.29
CA TYR A 85 9.12 1.35 -4.61
C TYR A 85 9.31 2.81 -5.03
N CYS A 86 10.55 3.16 -5.38
CA CYS A 86 10.93 4.49 -5.86
C CYS A 86 12.12 4.36 -6.84
N ASP A 87 12.18 5.24 -7.84
CA ASP A 87 13.27 5.29 -8.83
C ASP A 87 13.64 3.94 -9.46
N GLY A 88 12.61 3.14 -9.78
CA GLY A 88 12.80 1.88 -10.50
C GLY A 88 13.08 0.67 -9.62
N ARG A 89 13.19 0.80 -8.29
CA ARG A 89 13.57 -0.29 -7.37
C ARG A 89 12.81 -0.28 -6.05
N ASP A 90 12.82 -1.42 -5.36
CA ASP A 90 12.30 -1.55 -3.99
C ASP A 90 13.31 -0.96 -2.98
N ALA A 91 12.81 -0.54 -1.80
CA ALA A 91 13.66 -0.08 -0.71
C ALA A 91 14.43 -1.25 -0.09
N THR A 92 15.66 -1.00 0.32
CA THR A 92 16.52 -1.98 1.00
C THR A 92 16.37 -1.90 2.52
N MET A 93 16.75 -2.97 3.23
CA MET A 93 16.74 -3.00 4.70
C MET A 93 17.76 -2.04 5.34
N GLN A 94 18.76 -1.60 4.57
CA GLN A 94 19.73 -0.60 4.97
C GLN A 94 19.11 0.81 4.93
N GLU A 95 18.21 1.07 3.99
CA GLU A 95 17.51 2.34 3.85
C GLU A 95 16.31 2.44 4.80
N VAL A 96 15.59 1.33 4.99
CA VAL A 96 14.39 1.26 5.82
C VAL A 96 14.45 0.02 6.73
N PRO A 97 15.18 0.09 7.86
CA PRO A 97 15.29 -1.03 8.79
C PRO A 97 13.99 -1.27 9.55
N PHE A 98 13.77 -2.51 10.00
CA PHE A 98 12.65 -2.83 10.88
C PHE A 98 12.94 -2.39 12.32
N CYS A 99 11.92 -1.81 12.96
CA CYS A 99 11.92 -1.55 14.41
C CYS A 99 11.81 -2.81 15.29
N PHE A 100 11.63 -3.98 14.67
CA PHE A 100 11.44 -5.26 15.36
C PHE A 100 12.32 -6.35 14.77
N LYS A 101 12.72 -7.31 15.61
CA LYS A 101 13.65 -8.38 15.21
C LYS A 101 12.96 -9.62 14.64
N TYR A 102 11.80 -10.02 15.19
CA TYR A 102 11.20 -11.33 14.90
C TYR A 102 9.75 -11.22 14.44
N GLY A 103 9.53 -11.25 13.12
CA GLY A 103 8.23 -11.47 12.50
C GLY A 103 7.21 -10.33 12.63
N SER A 104 7.06 -9.74 13.82
CA SER A 104 6.17 -8.64 14.18
C SER A 104 6.63 -7.89 15.43
N TRP A 105 5.99 -6.75 15.70
CA TRP A 105 6.22 -5.94 16.90
C TRP A 105 5.07 -6.03 17.91
N LYS A 106 4.59 -7.27 18.13
CA LYS A 106 3.50 -7.55 19.08
C LYS A 106 3.86 -7.07 20.49
N HIS A 107 2.85 -6.60 21.21
CA HIS A 107 2.97 -6.14 22.60
C HIS A 107 3.92 -4.95 22.83
N VAL A 108 4.35 -4.23 21.78
CA VAL A 108 5.16 -3.01 21.92
C VAL A 108 4.45 -1.97 22.79
N SER A 109 5.18 -1.39 23.75
CA SER A 109 4.71 -0.24 24.54
C SER A 109 4.62 1.01 23.65
N PHE A 110 3.82 1.99 24.06
CA PHE A 110 3.74 3.25 23.30
C PHE A 110 5.10 3.96 23.25
N GLU A 111 5.84 3.97 24.37
CA GLU A 111 7.18 4.55 24.46
C GLU A 111 8.16 3.91 23.47
N ASN A 112 8.24 2.57 23.41
CA ASN A 112 9.13 1.89 22.47
C ASN A 112 8.70 2.10 21.00
N PHE A 113 7.40 2.26 20.75
CA PHE A 113 6.88 2.54 19.42
C PHE A 113 7.33 3.90 18.90
N VAL A 114 7.34 4.92 19.78
CA VAL A 114 7.78 6.28 19.47
C VAL A 114 9.30 6.37 19.35
N ASN A 115 10.04 5.59 20.16
CA ASN A 115 11.50 5.68 20.26
C ASN A 115 12.26 4.79 19.26
N CYS A 116 11.60 4.20 18.25
CA CYS A 116 12.34 3.50 17.21
C CYS A 116 13.08 4.50 16.31
N SER A 117 14.38 4.25 16.13
CA SER A 117 15.31 5.04 15.34
C SER A 117 16.34 4.14 14.70
#